data_AF-D7BRU4-F1
#
_entry.id   AF-D7BRU4-F1
#
_cell.length_a   1.000
_cell.length_b   1.000
_cell.length_c   1.000
_cell.angle_alpha   90.00
_cell.angle_beta   90.00
_cell.angle_gamma   90.00
#
_symmetry.space_group_name_H-M   'P 1'
#
loop_
_entity.id
_entity.type
_entity.pdbx_description
1 polymer ?
#
loop_
_entity_poly.entity_id
_entity_poly.type
_entity_poly.pdbx_seq_one_letter_code
_entity_poly.pdbx_strand_id
1 'polypeptide(L)'
;MAKTEEKAGKAKAAQSAGDPAEASTLGYEQARDELVEVVRRLEAGGTTLEESLALWERGEELAKVCRRWLEGARARLDAALAETAEGDDGGANGDEEGGGNGGR
;
A
#
# COMPACT_ATOMS: atom_id res chain seq x y z
N MET A 1 -2.38 43.22 21.69
CA MET A 1 -1.08 42.70 22.13
C MET A 1 -0.97 41.27 21.64
N ALA A 2 0.03 41.02 20.81
CA ALA A 2 0.23 39.79 20.06
C ALA A 2 0.47 38.58 20.97
N LYS A 3 -0.16 37.45 20.66
CA LYS A 3 0.38 36.12 20.97
C LYS A 3 0.89 35.54 19.65
N THR A 4 2.14 35.84 19.39
CA THR A 4 3.13 34.96 18.74
C THR A 4 3.10 33.57 19.40
N GLU A 5 3.52 32.44 18.83
CA GLU A 5 4.09 32.02 17.54
C GLU A 5 4.04 30.48 17.57
N GLU A 6 4.08 29.88 16.39
CA GLU A 6 4.85 28.65 16.09
C GLU A 6 4.69 27.43 17.01
N LYS A 7 3.92 26.43 16.55
CA LYS A 7 4.24 25.04 16.85
C LYS A 7 5.05 24.43 15.71
N ALA A 8 6.35 24.55 15.90
CA ALA A 8 7.43 23.74 15.37
C ALA A 8 6.98 22.34 14.95
N GLY A 9 7.41 21.97 13.75
CA GLY A 9 7.43 20.60 13.28
C GLY A 9 8.04 19.66 14.32
N LYS A 10 7.46 18.48 14.43
CA LYS A 10 8.14 17.37 15.08
C LYS A 10 8.06 16.14 14.18
N ALA A 11 9.19 15.94 13.52
CA ALA A 11 9.58 14.78 12.77
C ALA A 11 9.44 13.48 13.57
N LYS A 12 8.97 12.43 12.87
CA LYS A 12 9.65 11.13 12.74
C LYS A 12 8.95 10.41 11.58
N ALA A 13 9.43 10.43 10.34
CA ALA A 13 10.58 9.65 9.86
C ALA A 13 10.63 8.20 10.43
N ALA A 14 9.48 7.59 10.65
CA ALA A 14 9.35 6.19 11.06
C ALA A 14 8.13 5.61 10.33
N GLN A 15 8.24 4.76 9.32
CA GLN A 15 9.42 4.11 8.74
C GLN A 15 9.16 3.92 7.24
N SER A 16 10.19 4.26 6.46
CA SER A 16 10.32 3.87 5.06
C SER A 16 10.28 2.35 4.94
N ALA A 17 9.36 1.86 4.12
CA ALA A 17 9.53 0.58 3.44
C ALA A 17 9.35 0.85 1.93
N GLY A 18 10.32 1.55 1.33
CA GLY A 18 10.50 1.56 -0.13
C GLY A 18 10.61 0.12 -0.65
N ASP A 19 10.10 -0.25 -1.83
CA ASP A 19 9.88 0.53 -3.05
C ASP A 19 8.54 0.16 -3.75
N PRO A 20 7.77 1.15 -4.25
CA PRO A 20 6.80 0.98 -5.35
C PRO A 20 7.34 1.59 -6.67
N ALA A 21 8.66 1.54 -6.89
CA ALA A 21 9.41 2.10 -8.02
C ALA A 21 8.86 3.45 -8.50
N GLU A 22 9.12 4.49 -7.71
CA GLU A 22 8.84 5.92 -7.99
C GLU A 22 7.37 6.38 -7.87
N ALA A 23 6.54 5.72 -7.06
CA ALA A 23 5.16 6.16 -6.82
C ALA A 23 5.10 7.41 -5.91
N SER A 24 5.24 8.59 -6.52
CA SER A 24 5.00 9.94 -5.96
C SER A 24 5.86 10.35 -4.76
N THR A 25 6.16 11.64 -4.65
CA THR A 25 6.93 12.23 -3.52
C THR A 25 6.26 12.04 -2.15
N LEU A 26 5.04 11.49 -2.11
CA LEU A 26 4.21 11.33 -0.94
C LEU A 26 4.10 9.84 -0.55
N GLY A 27 4.43 9.51 0.70
CA GLY A 27 4.19 8.18 1.26
C GLY A 27 2.70 7.88 1.48
N TYR A 28 2.34 6.59 1.61
CA TYR A 28 0.95 6.15 1.76
C TYR A 28 0.21 6.83 2.92
N GLU A 29 0.78 6.82 4.14
CA GLU A 29 0.12 7.40 5.31
C GLU A 29 -0.10 8.89 5.17
N GLN A 30 0.89 9.60 4.61
CA GLN A 30 0.79 11.03 4.33
C GLN A 30 -0.31 11.31 3.29
N ALA A 31 -0.37 10.54 2.20
CA ALA A 31 -1.39 10.68 1.18
C ALA A 31 -2.81 10.39 1.72
N ARG A 32 -2.94 9.37 2.57
CA ARG A 32 -4.19 9.03 3.26
C ARG A 32 -4.64 10.17 4.18
N ASP A 33 -3.73 10.69 5.00
CA ASP A 33 -4.06 11.72 5.97
C ASP A 33 -4.46 13.03 5.27
N GLU A 34 -3.79 13.39 4.17
CA GLU A 34 -4.19 14.52 3.34
C GLU A 34 -5.56 14.30 2.69
N LEU A 35 -5.84 13.07 2.21
CA LEU A 35 -7.14 12.73 1.63
C LEU A 35 -8.28 12.86 2.65
N VAL A 36 -8.04 12.44 3.90
CA VAL A 36 -9.00 12.60 5.01
C VAL A 36 -9.30 14.08 5.25
N GLU A 37 -8.30 14.94 5.23
CA GLU A 37 -8.49 16.39 5.38
C GLU A 37 -9.28 17.00 4.22
N VAL A 38 -9.03 16.57 2.99
CA VAL A 38 -9.81 16.98 1.81
C VAL A 38 -11.29 16.59 1.95
N VAL A 39 -11.56 15.32 2.29
CA VAL A 39 -12.93 14.83 2.50
C VAL A 39 -13.61 15.62 3.60
N ARG A 40 -12.93 15.84 4.73
CA ARG A 40 -13.48 16.62 5.85
C ARG A 40 -13.89 18.03 5.43
N ARG A 41 -13.10 18.70 4.57
CA ARG A 41 -13.44 20.04 4.05
C ARG A 41 -14.64 20.00 3.11
N LEU A 42 -14.71 19.01 2.22
CA LEU A 42 -15.86 18.80 1.33
C LEU A 42 -17.15 18.54 2.13
N GLU A 43 -17.08 17.73 3.18
CA GLU A 43 -18.23 17.40 4.04
C GLU A 43 -18.68 18.57 4.92
N ALA A 44 -17.74 19.41 5.39
CA ALA A 44 -18.06 20.61 6.14
C ALA A 44 -18.86 21.62 5.29
N GLY A 45 -18.67 21.61 3.97
CA GLY A 45 -19.26 22.58 3.06
C GLY A 45 -18.77 24.01 3.34
N GLY A 46 -19.53 25.00 2.89
CA GLY A 46 -19.19 26.42 3.07
C GLY A 46 -18.08 26.94 2.15
N THR A 47 -17.63 26.12 1.21
CA THR A 47 -16.69 26.46 0.14
C THR A 47 -17.43 26.91 -1.12
N THR A 48 -16.79 27.70 -1.97
CA THR A 48 -17.31 28.01 -3.30
C THR A 48 -17.33 26.77 -4.19
N LEU A 49 -18.00 26.84 -5.34
CA LEU A 49 -17.99 25.75 -6.32
C LEU A 49 -16.57 25.46 -6.80
N GLU A 50 -15.81 26.51 -7.14
CA GLU A 50 -14.44 26.40 -7.63
C GLU A 50 -13.52 25.76 -6.59
N GLU A 51 -13.66 26.14 -5.31
CA GLU A 51 -12.92 25.52 -4.20
C GLU A 51 -13.31 24.05 -4.00
N SER A 52 -14.60 23.73 -4.13
CA SER A 52 -15.10 22.36 -4.01
C SER A 52 -14.58 21.46 -5.13
N LEU A 53 -14.48 21.99 -6.35
CA LEU A 53 -13.89 21.29 -7.49
C LEU A 53 -12.39 21.07 -7.30
N ALA A 54 -11.64 22.09 -6.85
CA ALA A 54 -10.22 21.95 -6.57
C ALA A 54 -9.93 20.92 -5.46
N LEU A 55 -10.74 20.89 -4.41
CA LEU A 55 -10.67 19.87 -3.36
C LEU A 55 -10.96 18.47 -3.92
N TRP A 56 -11.98 18.32 -4.76
CA TRP A 56 -12.29 17.05 -5.38
C TRP A 56 -11.15 16.53 -6.27
N GLU A 57 -10.59 17.38 -7.14
CA GLU A 57 -9.46 17.02 -8.00
C GLU A 57 -8.24 16.58 -7.18
N ARG A 58 -7.94 17.31 -6.10
CA ARG A 58 -6.88 16.92 -5.17
C ARG A 58 -7.16 15.58 -4.50
N GLY A 59 -8.40 15.33 -4.09
CA GLY A 59 -8.83 14.06 -3.54
C GLY A 59 -8.62 12.89 -4.51
N GLU A 60 -8.93 13.09 -5.79
CA GLU A 60 -8.71 12.10 -6.85
C GLU A 60 -7.23 11.78 -7.07
N GLU A 61 -6.36 12.79 -7.04
CA GLU A 61 -4.91 12.60 -7.11
C GLU A 61 -4.39 11.77 -5.93
N LEU A 62 -4.79 12.12 -4.71
CA LEU A 62 -4.40 11.42 -3.49
C LEU A 62 -4.91 9.98 -3.49
N ALA A 63 -6.14 9.75 -3.93
CA ALA A 63 -6.69 8.41 -4.08
C ALA A 63 -5.88 7.56 -5.09
N LYS A 64 -5.42 8.15 -6.20
CA LYS A 64 -4.52 7.48 -7.17
C LYS A 64 -3.18 7.12 -6.51
N VAL A 65 -2.60 8.00 -5.70
CA VAL A 65 -1.38 7.73 -4.93
C VAL A 65 -1.58 6.54 -4.00
N CYS A 66 -2.64 6.57 -3.18
CA CYS A 66 -2.96 5.49 -2.25
C CYS A 66 -3.13 4.14 -2.96
N ARG A 67 -3.83 4.11 -4.10
CA ARG A 67 -4.01 2.88 -4.89
C ARG A 67 -2.67 2.30 -5.38
N ARG A 68 -1.78 3.13 -5.93
CA ARG A 68 -0.46 2.66 -6.39
C ARG A 68 0.35 2.01 -5.26
N TRP A 69 0.32 2.61 -4.05
CA TRP A 69 0.98 2.04 -2.89
C TRP A 69 0.42 0.65 -2.51
N LEU A 70 -0.91 0.51 -2.49
CA LEU A 70 -1.57 -0.75 -2.14
C LEU A 70 -1.34 -1.83 -3.21
N GLU A 71 -1.39 -1.47 -4.48
CA GLU A 71 -1.11 -2.38 -5.60
C GLU A 71 0.34 -2.88 -5.56
N GLY A 72 1.30 -1.99 -5.35
CA GLY A 72 2.71 -2.38 -5.21
C GLY A 72 2.98 -3.24 -3.97
N ALA A 73 2.26 -3.02 -2.87
CA ALA A 73 2.32 -3.91 -1.72
C ALA A 73 1.73 -5.30 -2.04
N ARG A 74 0.61 -5.35 -2.77
CA ARG A 74 -0.03 -6.60 -3.16
C ARG A 74 0.85 -7.44 -4.08
N ALA A 75 1.45 -6.82 -5.10
CA ALA A 75 2.35 -7.51 -6.03
C ALA A 75 3.55 -8.15 -5.32
N ARG A 76 4.12 -7.48 -4.30
CA ARG A 76 5.20 -8.03 -3.49
C ARG A 76 4.78 -9.23 -2.66
N LEU A 77 3.58 -9.20 -2.08
CA LEU A 77 3.04 -10.34 -1.35
C LEU A 77 2.79 -11.52 -2.28
N ASP A 78 2.21 -11.28 -3.47
CA ASP A 78 1.95 -12.31 -4.45
C ASP A 78 3.26 -12.96 -4.96
N ALA A 79 4.32 -12.17 -5.18
CA ALA A 79 5.65 -12.67 -5.54
C ALA A 79 6.27 -13.54 -4.44
N ALA A 80 6.23 -13.08 -3.18
CA ALA A 80 6.76 -13.85 -2.05
C ALA A 80 6.03 -15.19 -1.84
N LEU A 81 4.71 -15.21 -2.07
CA LEU A 81 3.92 -16.44 -1.98
C LEU A 81 4.25 -17.42 -3.12
N ALA A 82 4.50 -16.94 -4.33
CA ALA A 82 4.89 -17.78 -5.46
C ALA A 82 6.26 -18.44 -5.20
N GLU A 83 7.24 -17.70 -4.69
CA GLU A 83 8.56 -18.24 -4.32
C GLU A 83 8.45 -19.36 -3.27
N THR A 84 7.55 -19.24 -2.30
CA THR A 84 7.33 -20.29 -1.30
C THR A 84 6.65 -21.55 -1.85
N ALA A 85 5.82 -21.41 -2.89
CA ALA A 85 5.12 -22.55 -3.49
C ALA A 85 6.03 -23.40 -4.40
N GLU A 86 7.00 -22.77 -5.08
CA GLU A 86 7.96 -23.50 -5.93
C GLU A 86 9.06 -24.23 -5.10
N GLY A 87 9.22 -23.89 -3.82
CA GLY A 87 10.16 -24.54 -2.90
C GLY A 87 9.66 -25.84 -2.24
N ASP A 88 8.38 -26.19 -2.40
CA ASP A 88 7.74 -27.35 -1.75
C ASP A 88 7.60 -28.59 -2.67
N ASP A 89 7.91 -28.48 -3.97
CA ASP A 89 7.77 -29.58 -4.95
C ASP A 89 8.95 -30.59 -4.95
N GLY A 90 9.88 -30.49 -3.98
CA GLY A 90 11.08 -31.35 -3.89
C GLY A 90 10.90 -32.67 -3.12
N GLY A 91 9.69 -33.00 -2.65
CA GLY A 91 9.42 -34.06 -1.68
C GLY A 91 8.64 -35.26 -2.21
N ALA A 92 8.82 -35.69 -3.46
CA ALA A 92 8.24 -36.94 -3.94
C ALA A 92 9.21 -37.70 -4.87
N ASN A 93 10.22 -38.34 -4.30
CA ASN A 93 10.93 -39.46 -4.94
C ASN A 93 11.39 -40.49 -3.90
N GLY A 94 11.04 -41.75 -4.14
CA GLY A 94 11.28 -42.95 -3.30
C GLY A 94 9.95 -43.44 -2.71
N ASP A 95 9.32 -44.52 -3.16
CA ASP A 95 9.91 -45.85 -3.34
C ASP A 95 9.58 -46.51 -4.69
N GLU A 96 10.63 -46.73 -5.47
CA GLU A 96 10.66 -47.69 -6.57
C GLU A 96 11.12 -49.06 -6.02
N GLU A 97 10.54 -50.13 -6.60
CA GLU A 97 11.01 -51.52 -6.62
C GLU A 97 10.78 -52.48 -5.42
N GLY A 98 10.05 -53.56 -5.72
CA GLY A 98 10.61 -54.91 -5.54
C GLY A 98 9.70 -55.98 -4.92
N GLY A 99 9.19 -56.91 -5.74
CA GLY A 99 9.15 -58.32 -5.34
C GLY A 99 7.79 -59.06 -5.39
N GLY A 100 7.60 -59.88 -6.43
CA GLY A 100 7.43 -61.32 -6.24
C GLY A 100 6.03 -61.93 -6.04
N ASN A 101 5.53 -62.51 -7.14
CA ASN A 101 5.03 -63.90 -7.27
C ASN A 101 3.86 -64.43 -6.39
N GLY A 102 2.82 -64.94 -7.06
CA GLY A 102 2.32 -66.30 -6.78
C GLY A 102 0.84 -66.49 -6.42
N GLY A 103 0.03 -66.86 -7.42
CA GLY A 103 -0.97 -67.92 -7.30
C GLY A 103 -2.37 -67.57 -6.78
N ARG A 104 -3.37 -67.61 -7.67
CA ARG A 104 -4.34 -68.72 -7.83
C ARG A 104 -5.34 -68.41 -8.94
#